data_AF-A0A0M8SZG6-F1
#
_entry.id   AF-A0A0M8SZG6-F1
#
_cell.length_a   1.000
_cell.length_b   1.000
_cell.length_c   1.000
_cell.angle_alpha   90.00
_cell.angle_beta   90.00
_cell.angle_gamma   90.00
#
_symmetry.space_group_name_H-M   'P 1'
#
loop_
_entity.id
_entity.type
_entity.pdbx_description
1 polymer ?
#
loop_
_entity_poly.entity_id
_entity_poly.type
_entity_poly.pdbx_seq_one_letter_code
_entity_poly.pdbx_strand_id
1 'polypeptide(L)'
;MVPLLDKVPPVAGLVGRPRRRPDVLFADRGYDHDKYRKEVRALGVIPVIARRGVPHGSGLGVYRWVVERTIAWFHGFRRLRIRWERRDDIHEAFLGLATCLITHRHVQRLC
;
A
#
# COMPACT_ATOMS: atom_id res chain seq x y z
N MET A 1 -7.77 -4.12 -7.22
CA MET A 1 -7.82 -3.02 -6.23
C MET A 1 -8.74 -3.37 -5.06
N VAL A 2 -9.99 -3.78 -5.31
CA VAL A 2 -10.94 -4.21 -4.25
C VAL A 2 -10.40 -5.29 -3.31
N PRO A 3 -9.77 -6.39 -3.79
CA PRO A 3 -9.29 -7.44 -2.88
C PRO A 3 -8.20 -6.98 -1.89
N LEU A 4 -7.52 -5.87 -2.17
CA LEU A 4 -6.54 -5.28 -1.25
C LEU A 4 -7.24 -4.56 -0.10
N LEU A 5 -8.32 -3.80 -0.39
CA LEU A 5 -9.08 -3.07 0.61
C LEU A 5 -9.80 -3.99 1.59
N ASP A 6 -10.25 -5.16 1.12
CA ASP A 6 -10.91 -6.16 1.98
C ASP A 6 -9.93 -6.89 2.89
N LYS A 7 -8.63 -6.88 2.56
CA LYS A 7 -7.57 -7.51 3.35
C LYS A 7 -6.93 -6.58 4.38
N VAL A 8 -7.36 -5.31 4.47
CA VAL A 8 -6.85 -4.38 5.48
C VAL A 8 -7.22 -4.93 6.86
N PRO A 9 -6.24 -5.29 7.72
CA PRO A 9 -6.55 -5.79 9.04
C PRO A 9 -7.21 -4.67 9.87
N PRO A 10 -7.99 -5.03 10.92
CA PRO A 10 -8.49 -4.03 11.85
C PRO A 10 -7.34 -3.17 12.37
N VAL A 11 -7.43 -1.87 12.13
CA VAL A 11 -6.42 -0.93 12.65
C VAL A 11 -6.79 -0.65 14.10
N ALA A 12 -5.90 -1.00 15.02
CA ALA A 12 -6.06 -0.65 16.42
C ALA A 12 -6.18 0.88 16.55
N GLY A 13 -7.19 1.34 17.28
CA GLY A 13 -7.52 2.75 17.37
C GLY A 13 -8.31 3.06 18.64
N LEU A 14 -9.06 4.16 18.61
CA LEU A 14 -9.89 4.61 19.73
C LEU A 14 -10.88 3.53 20.19
N VAL A 15 -11.26 3.58 21.47
CA VAL A 15 -12.23 2.67 22.10
C VAL A 15 -13.53 2.65 21.28
N GLY A 16 -13.91 1.49 20.76
CA GLY A 16 -15.08 1.31 19.89
C GLY A 16 -14.93 0.13 18.92
N ARG A 17 -15.87 0.01 17.96
CA ARG A 17 -15.80 -1.04 16.92
C ARG A 17 -14.55 -0.81 16.06
N PRO A 18 -13.61 -1.79 15.96
CA PRO A 18 -12.40 -1.61 15.17
C PRO A 18 -12.71 -1.25 13.73
N ARG A 19 -12.08 -0.18 13.25
CA ARG A 19 -12.22 0.25 11.86
C ARG A 19 -11.54 -0.78 10.96
N ARG A 20 -12.28 -1.30 9.98
CA ARG A 20 -11.79 -2.28 9.00
C ARG A 20 -11.47 -1.68 7.63
N ARG A 21 -11.80 -0.40 7.41
CA ARG A 21 -11.62 0.28 6.12
C ARG A 21 -11.08 1.70 6.29
N PRO A 22 -10.17 2.14 5.38
CA PRO A 22 -9.69 3.51 5.35
C PRO A 22 -10.80 4.47 4.89
N ASP A 23 -10.73 5.74 5.31
CA ASP A 23 -11.64 6.79 4.82
C ASP A 23 -11.37 7.13 3.34
N VAL A 24 -10.09 7.15 2.97
CA VAL A 24 -9.62 7.65 1.68
C VAL A 24 -8.62 6.65 1.09
N LEU A 25 -8.76 6.38 -0.21
CA LEU A 25 -7.78 5.65 -1.01
C LEU A 25 -7.11 6.59 -1.99
N PHE A 26 -5.79 6.73 -1.86
CA PHE A 26 -4.95 7.38 -2.85
C PHE A 26 -4.42 6.37 -3.86
N ALA A 27 -4.47 6.70 -5.15
CA ALA A 27 -3.87 5.85 -6.19
C ALA A 27 -3.29 6.67 -7.35
N ASP A 28 -2.26 6.11 -7.98
CA ASP A 28 -1.62 6.69 -9.17
C ASP A 28 -2.56 6.74 -10.37
N ARG A 29 -2.17 7.58 -11.34
CA ARG A 29 -2.84 7.77 -12.62
C ARG A 29 -2.99 6.49 -13.45
N GLY A 30 -2.15 5.48 -13.20
CA GLY A 30 -2.31 4.14 -13.78
C GLY A 30 -3.69 3.54 -13.49
N TYR A 31 -4.27 3.86 -12.34
CA TYR A 31 -5.58 3.39 -11.88
C TYR A 31 -6.76 4.25 -12.34
N ASP A 32 -6.56 5.20 -13.27
CA ASP A 32 -7.64 6.07 -13.76
C ASP A 32 -8.67 5.31 -14.62
N HIS A 33 -9.57 4.58 -13.97
CA HIS A 33 -10.72 3.93 -14.59
C HIS A 33 -11.93 4.10 -13.69
N ASP A 34 -13.09 4.44 -14.26
CA ASP A 34 -14.29 4.71 -13.47
C ASP A 34 -14.81 3.46 -12.75
N LYS A 35 -14.53 2.26 -13.26
CA LYS A 35 -14.78 0.99 -12.56
C LYS A 35 -14.18 1.00 -11.14
N TYR A 36 -12.92 1.38 -11.02
CA TYR A 36 -12.21 1.44 -9.74
C TYR A 36 -12.81 2.48 -8.79
N ARG A 37 -13.26 3.62 -9.31
CA ARG A 37 -13.93 4.65 -8.48
C ARG A 37 -15.28 4.16 -7.95
N LYS A 38 -16.07 3.49 -8.80
CA LYS A 38 -17.37 2.92 -8.41
C LYS A 38 -17.20 1.84 -7.36
N GLU A 39 -16.27 0.91 -7.58
CA GLU A 39 -15.95 -0.16 -6.65
C GLU A 39 -15.52 0.37 -5.27
N VAL A 40 -14.63 1.37 -5.21
CA VAL A 40 -14.15 1.94 -3.94
C VAL A 40 -15.24 2.70 -3.20
N ARG A 41 -16.08 3.45 -3.92
CA ARG A 41 -17.25 4.14 -3.33
C ARG A 41 -18.26 3.15 -2.76
N ALA A 42 -18.48 2.01 -3.43
CA ALA A 42 -19.36 0.96 -2.92
C ALA A 42 -18.86 0.36 -1.60
N LEU A 43 -17.56 0.45 -1.33
CA LEU A 43 -16.97 0.03 -0.05
C LEU A 43 -17.06 1.11 1.04
N GLY A 44 -17.61 2.29 0.74
CA GLY A 44 -17.67 3.44 1.65
C GLY A 44 -16.36 4.22 1.76
N VAL A 45 -15.43 4.02 0.81
CA VAL A 45 -14.10 4.66 0.79
C VAL A 45 -14.08 5.76 -0.26
N ILE A 46 -13.40 6.87 -0.01
CA ILE A 46 -13.27 7.99 -0.95
C ILE A 46 -12.10 7.74 -1.92
N PRO A 47 -12.34 7.57 -3.25
CA PRO A 47 -11.26 7.36 -4.20
C PRO A 47 -10.62 8.68 -4.64
N VAL A 48 -9.37 8.93 -4.24
CA VAL A 48 -8.51 10.01 -4.74
C VAL A 48 -7.53 9.42 -5.76
N ILE A 49 -8.03 9.22 -6.98
CA ILE A 49 -7.27 8.65 -8.09
C ILE A 49 -6.95 9.75 -9.10
N ALA A 50 -5.66 10.00 -9.33
CA ALA A 50 -5.21 11.01 -10.29
C ALA A 50 -5.77 10.73 -11.70
N ARG A 51 -6.35 11.75 -12.35
CA ARG A 51 -6.85 11.63 -13.72
C ARG A 51 -5.68 11.65 -14.74
N ARG A 52 -5.83 10.93 -15.85
CA ARG A 52 -4.95 11.00 -17.02
C ARG A 52 -5.17 12.30 -17.78
N GLY A 53 -4.11 12.85 -18.37
CA GLY A 53 -4.17 14.08 -19.17
C GLY A 53 -4.37 15.39 -18.39
N VAL A 54 -4.62 15.35 -17.07
CA VAL A 54 -4.73 16.57 -16.24
C VAL A 54 -3.41 16.91 -15.53
N PRO A 55 -3.14 18.21 -15.28
CA PRO A 55 -2.02 18.64 -14.43
C PRO A 55 -2.00 17.93 -13.06
N HIS A 56 -0.81 17.84 -12.44
CA HIS A 56 -0.66 17.26 -11.11
C HIS A 56 -1.53 18.02 -10.09
N GLY A 57 -2.48 17.32 -9.45
CA GLY A 57 -3.40 17.97 -8.51
C GLY A 57 -4.14 17.04 -7.55
N SER A 58 -3.89 15.73 -7.57
CA SER A 58 -4.53 14.79 -6.64
C SER A 58 -3.98 14.85 -5.21
N GLY A 59 -2.97 15.68 -4.94
CA GLY A 59 -2.23 15.69 -3.67
C GLY A 59 -1.41 14.41 -3.41
N LEU A 60 -1.40 13.46 -4.37
CA LEU A 60 -0.80 12.13 -4.20
C LEU A 60 0.68 12.19 -3.80
N GLY A 61 1.44 13.15 -4.33
CA GLY A 61 2.87 13.29 -4.01
C GLY A 61 3.17 13.45 -2.51
N VAL A 62 2.25 14.05 -1.74
CA VAL A 62 2.40 14.25 -0.29
C VAL A 62 2.30 12.93 0.49
N TYR A 63 1.58 11.95 -0.03
CA TYR A 63 1.38 10.66 0.62
C TYR A 63 2.20 9.53 -0.02
N ARG A 64 2.55 9.68 -1.30
CA ARG A 64 3.24 8.64 -2.10
C ARG A 64 4.63 8.30 -1.55
N TRP A 65 5.33 9.26 -0.94
CA TRP A 65 6.66 9.04 -0.39
C TRP A 65 6.69 7.92 0.67
N VAL A 66 5.59 7.69 1.40
CA VAL A 66 5.51 6.60 2.40
C VAL A 66 5.65 5.25 1.69
N VAL A 67 4.91 5.06 0.60
CA VAL A 67 4.93 3.84 -0.22
C VAL A 67 6.29 3.67 -0.91
N GLU A 68 6.79 4.74 -1.54
CA GLU A 68 8.09 4.72 -2.24
C GLU A 68 9.25 4.40 -1.29
N ARG A 69 9.25 4.97 -0.09
CA ARG A 69 10.23 4.68 0.96
C ARG A 69 10.18 3.21 1.39
N THR A 70 8.99 2.66 1.61
CA THR A 70 8.84 1.24 1.98
C THR A 70 9.33 0.33 0.85
N ILE A 71 9.02 0.64 -0.40
CA ILE A 71 9.56 -0.09 -1.57
C ILE A 71 11.10 0.02 -1.62
N ALA A 72 11.66 1.20 -1.36
CA ALA A 72 13.10 1.39 -1.32
C ALA A 72 13.79 0.53 -0.26
N TRP A 73 13.17 0.35 0.92
CA TRP A 73 13.68 -0.58 1.93
C TRP A 73 13.72 -2.02 1.43
N PHE A 74 12.66 -2.48 0.75
CA PHE A 74 12.65 -3.81 0.14
C PHE A 74 13.70 -3.94 -0.96
N HIS A 75 13.91 -2.92 -1.78
CA HIS A 75 14.95 -2.90 -2.81
C HIS A 75 16.39 -2.93 -2.25
N GLY A 76 16.58 -2.66 -0.95
CA GLY A 76 17.85 -2.92 -0.26
C GLY A 76 18.21 -4.42 -0.22
N PHE A 77 17.21 -5.30 -0.33
CA PHE A 77 17.41 -6.74 -0.43
C PHE A 77 17.47 -7.16 -1.90
N ARG A 78 18.65 -7.57 -2.37
CA ARG A 78 18.94 -7.88 -3.79
C ARG A 78 17.87 -8.74 -4.49
N ARG A 79 17.33 -9.76 -3.81
CA ARG A 79 16.30 -10.68 -4.35
C ARG A 79 14.91 -10.05 -4.51
N LEU A 80 14.66 -8.94 -3.81
CA LEU A 80 13.41 -8.16 -3.91
C LEU A 80 13.56 -6.95 -4.84
N ARG A 81 14.78 -6.45 -5.06
CA ARG A 81 15.05 -5.37 -6.03
C ARG A 81 14.79 -5.79 -7.47
N ILE A 82 15.27 -6.97 -7.83
CA ILE A 82 15.04 -7.58 -9.14
C ILE A 82 14.38 -8.92 -8.85
N ARG A 83 13.22 -9.16 -9.48
CA ARG A 83 12.49 -10.39 -9.31
C ARG A 83 13.16 -11.52 -10.11
N TRP A 84 14.07 -12.23 -9.45
CA TRP A 84 14.69 -13.45 -10.00
C TRP A 84 13.83 -14.70 -9.81
N GLU A 85 12.95 -14.68 -8.80
CA GLU A 85 12.12 -15.83 -8.46
C GLU A 85 11.00 -16.03 -9.49
N ARG A 86 11.02 -17.19 -10.16
CA ARG A 86 9.97 -17.57 -11.10
C ARG A 86 8.64 -17.88 -10.41
N ARG A 87 8.68 -18.44 -9.19
CA ARG A 87 7.47 -18.77 -8.43
C ARG A 87 7.08 -17.62 -7.50
N ASP A 88 5.77 -17.35 -7.43
CA ASP A 88 5.22 -16.28 -6.59
C ASP A 88 5.37 -16.57 -5.09
N ASP A 89 5.23 -17.83 -4.67
CA ASP A 89 5.32 -18.25 -3.26
C ASP A 89 6.71 -18.02 -2.66
N ILE A 90 7.76 -18.29 -3.45
CA ILE A 90 9.15 -18.02 -3.04
C ILE A 90 9.38 -16.51 -2.91
N HIS A 91 8.85 -15.71 -3.85
CA HIS A 91 8.96 -14.25 -3.77
C HIS A 91 8.22 -13.69 -2.55
N GLU A 92 7.02 -14.20 -2.27
CA GLU A 92 6.23 -13.85 -1.09
C GLU A 92 6.95 -14.21 0.21
N ALA A 93 7.61 -15.37 0.27
CA ALA A 93 8.42 -15.75 1.43
C ALA A 93 9.59 -14.77 1.68
N PHE A 94 10.30 -14.34 0.63
CA PHE A 94 11.34 -13.31 0.77
C PHE A 94 10.77 -11.96 1.21
N LEU A 95 9.61 -11.58 0.69
CA LEU A 95 8.93 -10.35 1.09
C LEU A 95 8.57 -10.39 2.59
N GLY A 96 8.06 -11.53 3.08
CA GLY A 96 7.78 -11.75 4.49
C GLY A 96 9.03 -11.65 5.36
N LEU A 97 10.11 -12.34 4.97
CA LEU A 97 11.38 -12.31 5.71
C LEU A 97 11.99 -10.89 5.76
N ALA A 98 11.98 -10.17 4.64
CA ALA A 98 12.45 -8.78 4.61
C ALA A 98 11.59 -7.87 5.50
N THR A 99 10.27 -8.09 5.52
CA THR A 99 9.35 -7.34 6.40
C THR A 99 9.72 -7.56 7.86
N CYS A 100 9.93 -8.80 8.30
CA CYS A 100 10.36 -9.11 9.67
C CYS A 100 11.69 -8.44 10.05
N LEU A 101 12.68 -8.43 9.13
CA LEU A 101 13.96 -7.77 9.39
C LEU A 101 13.83 -6.25 9.49
N ILE A 102 13.03 -5.63 8.62
CA ILE A 102 12.78 -4.18 8.64
C ILE A 102 12.08 -3.81 9.96
N THR A 103 10.99 -4.50 10.31
CA THR A 103 10.23 -4.19 11.54
C THR A 103 11.07 -4.42 12.79
N HIS A 104 11.86 -5.51 12.84
CA HIS A 104 12.78 -5.76 13.95
C HIS A 104 13.79 -4.62 14.13
N ARG A 105 14.41 -4.14 13.05
CA ARG A 105 15.33 -2.98 13.09
C ARG A 105 14.65 -1.71 13.57
N HIS A 106 13.37 -1.49 13.24
CA HIS A 106 12.63 -0.35 13.76
C HIS A 106 12.36 -0.46 15.25
N VAL A 107 11.94 -1.64 15.73
CA VAL A 107 11.73 -1.88 17.16
C VAL A 107 13.03 -1.67 17.94
N GLN A 108 14.15 -2.21 17.47
CA GLN A 108 15.47 -2.03 18.09
C GLN A 108 15.99 -0.59 18.10
N ARG A 109 15.44 0.31 17.27
CA ARG A 109 15.77 1.75 17.31
C ARG A 109 14.87 2.55 18.25
N LEU A 110 13.71 2.01 18.59
CA LEU A 110 12.73 2.65 19.47
C LEU A 110 12.94 2.27 20.94
N CYS A 111 13.55 1.10 21.19
CA CYS A 111 14.07 0.68 22.49
C CYS A 111 15.50 1.17 22.69
#